data_AF-A0A3S8W210-F1
#
_entry.id   AF-A0A3S8W210-F1
#
_cell.length_a   1.000
_cell.length_b   1.000
_cell.length_c   1.000
_cell.angle_alpha   90.00
_cell.angle_beta   90.00
_cell.angle_gamma   90.00
#
_symmetry.space_group_name_H-M   'P 1'
#
loop_
_entity.id
_entity.type
_entity.pdbx_description
1 polymer ?
#
loop_
_entity_poly.entity_id
_entity_poly.type
_entity_poly.pdbx_seq_one_letter_code
_entity_poly.pdbx_strand_id
1 'polypeptide(L)'
;MLATGCGIRPTSVPVDAGSAPSRAECAPGGPSPAARSADGETVRAVYLVCGTRLAPVPRSIPDDLTGTELAARLLAELERAPDEDEEDAGYSTAVSGLRVVDGQSGDPAGTVRLSRDPQGLGSPMLAQLVCTYAAGEERSAVLAGPDAGDPPYTFRCTDDALRAPENTVGEPAA
;
A
#
# COMPACT_ATOMS: atom_id res chain seq x y z
N MET A 1 -68.60 -16.52 -27.75
CA MET A 1 -67.62 -16.74 -26.68
C MET A 1 -66.93 -15.41 -26.40
N LEU A 2 -67.24 -14.77 -25.28
CA LEU A 2 -66.57 -13.54 -24.84
C LEU A 2 -65.47 -13.93 -23.86
N ALA A 3 -64.22 -13.63 -24.19
CA ALA A 3 -63.08 -13.86 -23.31
C ALA A 3 -62.93 -12.66 -22.35
N THR A 4 -63.17 -12.88 -21.05
CA THR A 4 -62.87 -11.91 -20.00
C THR A 4 -61.47 -12.20 -19.44
N GLY A 5 -60.50 -11.34 -19.74
CA GLY A 5 -59.16 -11.37 -19.14
C GLY A 5 -59.13 -10.66 -17.78
N CYS A 6 -58.72 -11.35 -16.73
CA CYS A 6 -58.44 -10.75 -15.42
C CYS A 6 -57.09 -10.02 -15.47
N GLY A 7 -57.12 -8.69 -15.34
CA GLY A 7 -55.92 -7.86 -15.20
C GLY A 7 -55.36 -7.95 -13.77
N ILE A 8 -54.12 -8.45 -13.64
CA ILE A 8 -53.36 -8.34 -12.39
C ILE A 8 -52.83 -6.91 -12.28
N ARG A 9 -53.14 -6.24 -11.17
CA ARG A 9 -52.52 -4.95 -10.83
C ARG A 9 -51.13 -5.23 -10.26
N PRO A 10 -50.04 -4.70 -10.82
CA PRO A 10 -48.76 -4.72 -10.15
C PRO A 10 -48.85 -3.79 -8.93
N THR A 11 -48.75 -4.35 -7.73
CA THR A 11 -48.46 -3.56 -6.54
C THR A 11 -47.01 -3.12 -6.63
N SER A 12 -46.78 -1.90 -7.09
CA SER A 12 -45.46 -1.27 -7.09
C SER A 12 -45.09 -1.02 -5.64
N VAL A 13 -44.30 -1.92 -5.06
CA VAL A 13 -43.64 -1.68 -3.78
C VAL A 13 -42.48 -0.73 -4.08
N PRO A 14 -42.41 0.47 -3.46
CA PRO A 14 -41.20 1.27 -3.55
C PRO A 14 -40.12 0.48 -2.82
N VAL A 15 -39.24 -0.16 -3.57
CA VAL A 15 -37.99 -0.63 -2.99
C VAL A 15 -37.13 0.62 -2.80
N ASP A 16 -37.11 1.13 -1.57
CA ASP A 16 -35.99 1.92 -1.10
C ASP A 16 -34.81 0.95 -0.99
N ALA A 17 -34.23 0.61 -2.15
CA ALA A 17 -32.94 -0.01 -2.20
C ALA A 17 -31.94 1.11 -1.87
N GLY A 18 -31.87 1.48 -0.58
CA GLY A 18 -30.67 2.10 -0.05
C GLY A 18 -29.51 1.26 -0.56
N SER A 19 -28.54 1.92 -1.21
CA SER A 19 -27.42 1.28 -1.89
C SER A 19 -26.99 0.04 -1.12
N ALA A 20 -27.24 -1.14 -1.68
CA ALA A 20 -26.71 -2.36 -1.09
C ALA A 20 -25.21 -2.07 -0.89
N PRO A 21 -24.66 -2.20 0.33
CA PRO A 21 -23.26 -1.92 0.52
C PRO A 21 -22.54 -2.87 -0.42
N SER A 22 -21.99 -2.32 -1.50
CA SER A 22 -20.96 -2.97 -2.28
C SER A 22 -20.01 -3.48 -1.21
N ARG A 23 -19.93 -4.80 -1.04
CA ARG A 23 -18.92 -5.39 -0.14
C ARG A 23 -17.65 -4.66 -0.50
N ALA A 24 -17.12 -3.85 0.42
CA ALA A 24 -16.11 -2.88 0.06
C ALA A 24 -14.88 -3.67 -0.39
N GLU A 25 -14.76 -3.85 -1.69
CA GLU A 25 -13.57 -4.36 -2.34
C GLU A 25 -12.68 -3.15 -2.43
N CYS A 26 -11.57 -3.16 -1.70
CA CYS A 26 -10.74 -1.97 -1.51
C CYS A 26 -10.54 -1.25 -2.85
N ALA A 27 -10.96 0.01 -2.89
CA ALA A 27 -10.99 0.75 -4.14
C ALA A 27 -9.56 0.89 -4.67
N PRO A 28 -9.30 0.61 -5.96
CA PRO A 28 -7.98 0.87 -6.53
C PRO A 28 -7.65 2.36 -6.35
N GLY A 29 -6.64 2.66 -5.53
CA GLY A 29 -6.22 4.02 -5.18
C GLY A 29 -6.62 4.51 -3.79
N GLY A 30 -7.23 3.67 -2.95
CA GLY A 30 -7.65 4.02 -1.58
C GLY A 30 -8.75 5.09 -1.53
N PRO A 31 -9.26 5.42 -0.33
CA PRO A 31 -9.98 6.67 -0.18
C PRO A 31 -9.05 7.81 -0.62
N SER A 32 -9.51 8.61 -1.59
CA SER A 32 -8.77 9.81 -2.01
C SER A 32 -8.55 10.69 -0.78
N PRO A 33 -7.36 11.26 -0.55
CA PRO A 33 -7.17 12.14 0.58
C PRO A 33 -8.17 13.28 0.40
N ALA A 34 -9.11 13.39 1.34
CA ALA A 34 -10.05 14.49 1.33
C ALA A 34 -9.20 15.77 1.44
N ALA A 35 -9.34 16.64 0.43
CA ALA A 35 -8.62 17.90 0.25
C ALA A 35 -7.26 17.81 -0.47
N ARG A 36 -7.08 18.76 -1.39
CA ARG A 36 -5.80 19.12 -2.01
C ARG A 36 -4.74 19.18 -0.90
N SER A 37 -3.58 18.55 -1.09
CA SER A 37 -2.43 18.66 -0.18
C SER A 37 -2.30 20.10 0.31
N ALA A 38 -2.17 20.29 1.62
CA ALA A 38 -1.97 21.64 2.14
C ALA A 38 -0.65 22.20 1.61
N ASP A 39 -0.47 23.52 1.71
CA ASP A 39 0.80 24.15 1.36
C ASP A 39 1.96 23.50 2.15
N GLY A 40 2.99 23.02 1.45
CA GLY A 40 4.13 22.30 2.05
C GLY A 40 3.93 20.79 2.20
N GLU A 41 2.86 20.22 1.65
CA GLU A 41 2.64 18.77 1.61
C GLU A 41 2.63 18.21 0.18
N THR A 42 3.02 16.96 0.07
CA THR A 42 2.98 16.19 -1.17
C THR A 42 2.33 14.84 -0.93
N VAL A 43 1.57 14.34 -1.92
CA VAL A 43 0.96 13.01 -1.84
C VAL A 43 2.00 11.95 -2.22
N ARG A 44 2.14 10.92 -1.38
CA ARG A 44 2.86 9.68 -1.68
C ARG A 44 1.95 8.48 -1.44
N ALA A 45 2.16 7.41 -2.19
CA ALA A 45 1.44 6.17 -1.94
C ALA A 45 2.23 5.31 -0.95
N VAL A 46 1.55 4.80 0.07
CA VAL A 46 1.98 3.60 0.81
C VAL A 46 1.18 2.42 0.29
N TYR A 47 1.74 1.21 0.30
CA TYR A 47 1.03 0.03 -0.20
C TYR A 47 0.50 -0.78 0.97
N LEU A 48 -0.82 -0.88 1.08
CA LEU A 48 -1.51 -1.64 2.11
C LEU A 48 -2.02 -2.97 1.58
N VAL A 49 -2.23 -3.92 2.46
CA VAL A 49 -2.87 -5.21 2.13
C VAL A 49 -4.36 -4.99 1.92
N CYS A 50 -4.86 -5.51 0.80
CA CYS A 50 -6.27 -5.58 0.44
C CYS A 50 -6.59 -7.03 0.05
N GLY A 51 -7.24 -7.76 0.96
CA GLY A 51 -7.43 -9.21 0.79
C GLY A 51 -6.08 -9.94 0.67
N THR A 52 -5.77 -10.48 -0.51
CA THR A 52 -4.49 -11.16 -0.79
C THR A 52 -3.53 -10.33 -1.65
N ARG A 53 -3.87 -9.08 -1.93
CA ARG A 53 -3.12 -8.19 -2.85
C ARG A 53 -2.62 -6.97 -2.10
N LEU A 54 -1.76 -6.19 -2.76
CA LEU A 54 -1.43 -4.84 -2.34
C LEU A 54 -2.21 -3.82 -3.15
N ALA A 55 -2.61 -2.73 -2.50
CA ALA A 55 -3.21 -1.58 -3.13
C ALA A 55 -2.58 -0.29 -2.61
N PRO A 56 -2.36 0.70 -3.50
CA PRO A 56 -1.80 1.99 -3.09
C PRO A 56 -2.83 2.79 -2.30
N VAL A 57 -2.39 3.36 -1.19
CA VAL A 57 -3.15 4.25 -0.34
C VAL A 57 -2.40 5.58 -0.24
N PRO A 58 -3.02 6.69 -0.68
CA PRO A 58 -2.40 8.00 -0.68
C PRO A 58 -2.24 8.54 0.74
N ARG A 59 -1.07 9.12 1.03
CA ARG A 59 -0.70 9.74 2.29
C ARG A 59 -0.11 11.12 2.00
N SER A 60 -0.54 12.13 2.74
CA SER A 60 0.09 13.46 2.70
C SER A 60 1.30 13.48 3.64
N ILE A 61 2.44 13.92 3.12
CA ILE A 61 3.68 14.07 3.87
C ILE A 61 4.32 15.41 3.55
N PRO A 62 5.19 15.96 4.42
CA PRO A 62 5.94 17.17 4.10
C PRO A 62 6.77 16.99 2.81
N ASP A 63 6.82 18.02 1.98
CA ASP A 63 7.43 17.98 0.63
C ASP A 63 8.96 18.19 0.60
N ASP A 64 9.53 18.64 1.71
CA ASP A 64 10.96 18.94 1.90
C ASP A 64 11.78 17.72 2.38
N LEU A 65 11.12 16.62 2.72
CA LEU A 65 11.79 15.41 3.20
C LEU A 65 12.57 14.70 2.09
N THR A 66 13.80 14.29 2.41
CA THR A 66 14.66 13.53 1.49
C THR A 66 15.42 12.43 2.22
N GLY A 67 16.02 11.51 1.45
CA GLY A 67 16.90 10.46 1.98
C GLY A 67 16.27 9.65 3.13
N THR A 68 17.03 9.51 4.22
CA THR A 68 16.63 8.76 5.42
C THR A 68 15.38 9.32 6.09
N GLU A 69 15.20 10.65 6.10
CA GLU A 69 14.03 11.29 6.73
C GLU A 69 12.74 10.97 5.97
N LEU A 70 12.79 11.04 4.64
CA LEU A 70 11.69 10.62 3.78
C LEU A 70 11.38 9.13 3.97
N ALA A 71 12.41 8.29 4.02
CA ALA A 71 12.23 6.86 4.23
C ALA A 71 11.57 6.57 5.58
N ALA A 72 12.03 7.21 6.66
CA ALA A 72 11.44 7.07 7.99
C ALA A 72 9.99 7.56 8.04
N ARG A 73 9.66 8.67 7.35
CA ARG A 73 8.29 9.19 7.25
C ARG A 73 7.36 8.21 6.53
N LEU A 74 7.81 7.64 5.42
CA LEU A 74 7.05 6.64 4.65
C LEU A 74 6.84 5.35 5.46
N LEU A 75 7.86 4.91 6.21
CA LEU A 75 7.70 3.78 7.13
C LEU A 75 6.62 4.06 8.16
N ALA A 76 6.65 5.24 8.78
CA ALA A 76 5.67 5.63 9.80
C ALA A 76 4.24 5.66 9.24
N GLU A 77 4.04 6.15 8.01
CA GLU A 77 2.73 6.10 7.34
C GLU A 77 2.29 4.69 6.95
N LEU A 78 3.25 3.80 6.68
CA LEU A 78 2.98 2.40 6.36
C LEU A 78 2.66 1.56 7.60
N GLU A 79 3.26 1.88 8.74
CA GLU A 79 2.99 1.25 10.05
C GLU A 79 1.74 1.82 10.73
N ARG A 80 1.24 2.99 10.29
CA ARG A 80 0.02 3.58 10.83
C ARG A 80 -1.15 2.63 10.62
N ALA A 81 -1.91 2.39 11.70
CA ALA A 81 -3.15 1.65 11.62
C ALA A 81 -4.08 2.30 10.57
N PRO A 82 -4.73 1.50 9.69
CA PRO A 82 -5.73 2.04 8.79
C PRO A 82 -6.83 2.76 9.60
N ASP A 83 -7.38 3.84 9.05
CA ASP A 83 -8.52 4.53 9.67
C ASP A 83 -9.84 3.78 9.44
N GLU A 84 -10.93 4.23 10.08
CA GLU A 84 -12.23 3.54 10.03
C GLU A 84 -12.72 3.29 8.60
N ASP A 85 -12.56 4.27 7.69
CA ASP A 85 -12.97 4.12 6.29
C ASP A 85 -12.08 3.09 5.55
N GLU A 86 -10.78 3.06 5.85
CA GLU A 86 -9.84 2.09 5.31
C GLU A 86 -10.10 0.67 5.84
N GLU A 87 -10.37 0.53 7.13
CA GLU A 87 -10.70 -0.75 7.77
C GLU A 87 -12.03 -1.32 7.24
N ASP A 88 -13.06 -0.48 7.12
CA ASP A 88 -14.35 -0.85 6.52
C ASP A 88 -14.19 -1.26 5.04
N ALA A 89 -13.21 -0.67 4.35
CA ALA A 89 -12.81 -1.06 2.99
C ALA A 89 -11.91 -2.31 2.92
N GLY A 90 -11.53 -2.89 4.05
CA GLY A 90 -10.74 -4.13 4.13
C GLY A 90 -9.23 -3.94 4.00
N TYR A 91 -8.72 -2.72 4.20
CA TYR A 91 -7.28 -2.45 4.25
C TYR A 91 -6.66 -2.91 5.57
N SER A 92 -5.42 -3.40 5.50
CA SER A 92 -4.60 -3.69 6.67
C SER A 92 -3.12 -3.46 6.37
N THR A 93 -2.30 -3.36 7.42
CA THR A 93 -0.84 -3.35 7.29
C THR A 93 -0.23 -4.54 8.01
N ALA A 94 0.69 -5.23 7.35
CA ALA A 94 1.54 -6.26 7.97
C ALA A 94 2.84 -5.65 8.54
N VAL A 95 3.10 -4.36 8.28
CA VAL A 95 4.33 -3.69 8.70
C VAL A 95 4.17 -3.17 10.12
N SER A 96 5.06 -3.61 11.01
CA SER A 96 5.12 -3.13 12.39
C SER A 96 6.50 -3.40 13.00
N GLY A 97 6.91 -2.52 13.90
CA GLY A 97 8.13 -2.68 14.71
C GLY A 97 9.43 -2.56 13.92
N LEU A 98 9.42 -1.87 12.78
CA LEU A 98 10.62 -1.52 12.02
C LEU A 98 11.05 -0.10 12.34
N ARG A 99 12.34 0.16 12.10
CA ARG A 99 12.88 1.51 12.04
C ARG A 99 13.76 1.62 10.81
N VAL A 100 13.79 2.79 10.19
CA VAL A 100 14.86 3.15 9.26
C VAL A 100 16.08 3.53 10.09
N VAL A 101 17.25 3.02 9.70
CA VAL A 101 18.54 3.34 10.31
C VAL A 101 19.43 4.09 9.32
N ASP A 102 20.51 4.67 9.81
CA ASP A 102 21.45 5.40 8.97
C ASP A 102 22.06 4.51 7.88
N GLY A 103 22.28 5.10 6.72
CA GLY A 103 22.99 4.46 5.61
C GLY A 103 24.44 4.17 5.98
N GLN A 104 25.04 3.21 5.28
CA GLN A 104 26.44 2.83 5.44
C GLN A 104 27.29 3.29 4.26
N SER A 105 28.59 3.46 4.52
CA SER A 105 29.54 3.76 3.44
C SER A 105 29.58 2.61 2.45
N GLY A 106 29.35 2.92 1.16
CA GLY A 106 29.32 1.93 0.08
C GLY A 106 27.91 1.45 -0.28
N ASP A 107 26.87 1.89 0.43
CA ASP A 107 25.50 1.64 0.01
C ASP A 107 25.22 2.26 -1.37
N PRO A 108 24.52 1.55 -2.26
CA PRO A 108 23.95 2.14 -3.46
C PRO A 108 23.08 3.35 -3.12
N ALA A 109 23.03 4.33 -4.01
CA ALA A 109 22.21 5.52 -3.83
C ALA A 109 20.74 5.15 -3.62
N GLY A 110 20.11 5.73 -2.60
CA GLY A 110 18.71 5.45 -2.27
C GLY A 110 18.46 4.17 -1.46
N THR A 111 19.52 3.51 -0.96
CA THR A 111 19.37 2.37 -0.05
C THR A 111 18.62 2.77 1.22
N VAL A 112 17.57 2.01 1.56
CA VAL A 112 16.86 2.13 2.84
C VAL A 112 17.33 0.99 3.74
N ARG A 113 18.07 1.34 4.80
CA ARG A 113 18.46 0.37 5.83
C ARG A 113 17.36 0.25 6.88
N LEU A 114 16.94 -0.99 7.12
CA LEU A 114 15.91 -1.33 8.10
C LEU A 114 16.56 -1.90 9.36
N SER A 115 15.88 -1.79 10.50
CA SER A 115 16.32 -2.37 11.76
C SER A 115 16.28 -3.91 11.81
N ARG A 116 15.90 -4.57 10.71
CA ARG A 116 15.86 -6.02 10.52
C ARG A 116 16.26 -6.32 9.08
N ASP A 117 16.87 -7.48 8.85
CA ASP A 117 17.18 -7.97 7.50
C ASP A 117 15.90 -8.10 6.65
N PRO A 118 15.80 -7.41 5.49
CA PRO A 118 14.69 -7.54 4.56
C PRO A 118 14.38 -8.98 4.14
N GLN A 119 15.40 -9.83 3.97
CA GLN A 119 15.23 -11.23 3.55
C GLN A 119 14.58 -12.11 4.64
N GLY A 120 14.64 -11.67 5.90
CA GLY A 120 14.00 -12.34 7.04
C GLY A 120 12.56 -11.88 7.32
N LEU A 121 12.03 -10.93 6.55
CA LEU A 121 10.67 -10.41 6.75
C LEU A 121 9.62 -11.34 6.15
N GLY A 122 8.43 -11.37 6.74
CA GLY A 122 7.29 -12.08 6.15
C GLY A 122 6.90 -11.47 4.80
N SER A 123 6.45 -12.30 3.85
CA SER A 123 6.11 -11.89 2.48
C SER A 123 5.23 -10.64 2.37
N PRO A 124 4.10 -10.49 3.09
CA PRO A 124 3.29 -9.26 2.99
C PRO A 124 4.04 -8.03 3.50
N MET A 125 4.81 -8.14 4.58
CA MET A 125 5.60 -7.03 5.12
C MET A 125 6.68 -6.59 4.11
N LEU A 126 7.40 -7.54 3.52
CA LEU A 126 8.43 -7.25 2.52
C LEU A 126 7.83 -6.58 1.27
N ALA A 127 6.75 -7.13 0.73
CA ALA A 127 6.10 -6.59 -0.46
C ALA A 127 5.59 -5.16 -0.25
N GLN A 128 4.98 -4.88 0.90
CA GLN A 128 4.52 -3.53 1.26
C GLN A 128 5.67 -2.53 1.32
N LEU A 129 6.81 -2.89 1.93
CA LEU A 129 8.01 -2.05 1.97
C LEU A 129 8.56 -1.80 0.57
N VAL A 130 8.74 -2.87 -0.22
CA VAL A 130 9.26 -2.78 -1.59
C VAL A 130 8.42 -1.85 -2.45
N CYS A 131 7.09 -2.03 -2.45
CA CYS A 131 6.21 -1.18 -3.26
C CYS A 131 6.11 0.26 -2.75
N THR A 132 6.24 0.49 -1.44
CA THR A 132 6.24 1.85 -0.86
C THR A 132 7.53 2.61 -1.19
N TYR A 133 8.69 1.94 -1.17
CA TYR A 133 9.98 2.57 -1.49
C TYR A 133 10.36 2.51 -2.97
N ALA A 134 9.58 1.80 -3.79
CA ALA A 134 9.83 1.68 -5.22
C ALA A 134 9.85 3.06 -5.88
N ALA A 135 10.94 3.38 -6.58
CA ALA A 135 11.14 4.64 -7.26
C ALA A 135 11.56 4.44 -8.72
N GLY A 136 11.44 5.52 -9.50
CA GLY A 136 11.82 5.55 -10.92
C GLY A 136 10.91 4.70 -11.82
N GLU A 137 11.28 4.65 -13.10
CA GLU A 137 10.50 3.93 -14.13
C GLU A 137 10.44 2.42 -13.88
N GLU A 138 11.51 1.88 -13.29
CA GLU A 138 11.62 0.44 -13.00
C GLU A 138 10.85 0.00 -11.75
N ARG A 139 10.32 0.94 -10.96
CA ARG A 139 9.65 0.67 -9.67
C ARG A 139 10.52 -0.20 -8.75
N SER A 140 11.78 0.21 -8.59
CA SER A 140 12.78 -0.54 -7.83
C SER A 140 13.03 0.09 -6.46
N ALA A 141 13.27 -0.74 -5.44
CA ALA A 141 13.67 -0.34 -4.11
C ALA A 141 14.95 -1.09 -3.71
N VAL A 142 15.90 -0.39 -3.08
CA VAL A 142 17.11 -1.02 -2.53
C VAL A 142 16.97 -1.06 -1.01
N LEU A 143 16.89 -2.26 -0.44
CA LEU A 143 16.72 -2.46 1.01
C LEU A 143 17.92 -3.23 1.58
N ALA A 144 18.31 -2.89 2.80
CA ALA A 144 19.39 -3.56 3.53
C ALA A 144 19.03 -3.73 5.01
N GLY A 145 19.72 -4.67 5.67
CA GLY A 145 19.67 -4.82 7.13
C GLY A 145 20.41 -3.70 7.86
N PRO A 146 20.42 -3.72 9.21
CA PRO A 146 20.96 -2.63 10.00
C PRO A 146 22.49 -2.54 9.96
N ASP A 147 23.16 -3.68 9.78
CA ASP A 147 24.60 -3.77 9.95
C ASP A 147 25.35 -3.69 8.61
N ALA A 148 26.61 -3.26 8.65
CA ALA A 148 27.48 -3.22 7.46
C ALA A 148 27.70 -4.60 6.83
N GLY A 149 27.49 -5.68 7.59
CA GLY A 149 27.54 -7.06 7.09
C GLY A 149 26.28 -7.50 6.36
N ASP A 150 25.19 -6.72 6.41
CA ASP A 150 23.95 -7.00 5.70
C ASP A 150 24.01 -6.33 4.31
N PRO A 151 24.21 -7.11 3.24
CA PRO A 151 24.33 -6.53 1.90
C PRO A 151 22.98 -5.96 1.43
N PRO A 152 22.99 -4.87 0.66
CA PRO A 152 21.77 -4.37 0.03
C PRO A 152 21.23 -5.32 -1.04
N TYR A 153 19.91 -5.39 -1.13
CA TYR A 153 19.17 -6.12 -2.14
C TYR A 153 18.29 -5.16 -2.93
N THR A 154 18.30 -5.31 -4.25
CA THR A 154 17.37 -4.64 -5.15
C THR A 154 16.12 -5.49 -5.28
N PHE A 155 14.97 -4.86 -5.07
CA PHE A 155 13.65 -5.45 -5.26
C PHE A 155 12.88 -4.64 -6.29
N ARG A 156 11.91 -5.28 -6.95
CA ARG A 156 11.03 -4.61 -7.90
C ARG A 156 9.57 -4.78 -7.48
N CYS A 157 8.82 -3.68 -7.41
CA CYS A 157 7.37 -3.71 -7.26
C CYS A 157 6.71 -4.05 -8.61
N THR A 158 6.68 -5.34 -8.93
CA THR A 158 6.02 -5.86 -10.15
C THR A 158 4.51 -6.00 -9.94
N ASP A 159 3.78 -6.15 -11.04
CA ASP A 159 2.34 -6.43 -10.93
C ASP A 159 2.06 -7.79 -10.27
N ASP A 160 3.01 -8.74 -10.32
CA ASP A 160 2.92 -10.01 -9.60
C ASP A 160 3.13 -9.82 -8.09
N ALA A 161 4.08 -8.98 -7.67
CA ALA A 161 4.25 -8.63 -6.26
C ALA A 161 3.00 -7.90 -5.71
N LEU A 162 2.35 -7.07 -6.53
CA LEU A 162 1.08 -6.43 -6.17
C LEU A 162 -0.08 -7.44 -6.05
N ARG A 163 -0.18 -8.43 -6.94
CA ARG A 163 -1.27 -9.42 -6.93
C ARG A 163 -1.05 -10.56 -5.92
N ALA A 164 0.20 -10.84 -5.59
CA ALA A 164 0.62 -11.97 -4.78
C ALA A 164 1.93 -11.57 -4.08
N PRO A 165 1.85 -10.96 -2.89
CA PRO A 165 3.01 -10.49 -2.11
C PRO A 165 4.15 -11.50 -1.94
N GLU A 166 3.82 -12.80 -1.94
CA GLU A 166 4.79 -13.91 -1.90
C GLU A 166 5.74 -13.99 -3.10
N ASN A 167 5.39 -13.34 -4.22
CA ASN A 167 6.25 -13.26 -5.41
C ASN A 167 7.26 -12.13 -5.35
N THR A 168 7.40 -11.45 -4.21
CA THR A 168 8.41 -10.42 -4.00
C THR A 168 9.77 -11.10 -3.80
N VAL A 169 10.66 -10.92 -4.79
CA VAL A 169 12.00 -11.49 -4.78
C VAL A 169 13.01 -10.36 -4.89
N GLY A 170 14.06 -10.45 -4.08
CA GLY A 170 15.21 -9.54 -4.13
C GLY A 170 16.40 -10.21 -4.77
N GLU A 171 17.21 -9.41 -5.45
CA GLU A 171 18.51 -9.81 -5.99
C GLU A 171 19.59 -8.96 -5.31
N PRO A 172 20.83 -9.46 -5.16
CA PRO A 172 21.92 -8.66 -4.62
C PRO A 172 22.05 -7.34 -5.40
N ALA A 173 22.14 -6.22 -4.68
CA ALA A 173 22.35 -4.93 -5.32
C ALA A 173 23.76 -4.87 -5.93
N ALA A 174 23.86 -4.22 -7.09
CA ALA A 174 25.10 -4.03 -7.84
C ALA A 174 25.94 -2.87 -7.31
#